data_AF-A0A2H6ER50-F1
#
_entry.id   AF-A0A2H6ER50-F1
#
_cell.length_a   1.000
_cell.length_b   1.000
_cell.length_c   1.000
_cell.angle_alpha   90.00
_cell.angle_beta   90.00
_cell.angle_gamma   90.00
#
_symmetry.space_group_name_H-M   'P 1'
#
loop_
_entity.id
_entity.type
_entity.pdbx_description
1 polymer ?
#
loop_
_entity_poly.entity_id
_entity_poly.type
_entity_poly.pdbx_seq_one_letter_code
_entity_poly.pdbx_strand_id
1 'polypeptide(L)'
;MNADNAEIIYDTIEKRLREPDFLPRNLFEKFNIEVLSTTDSASDKLEYHQIIKDSGWKGKVIPTFRPDAAVNLDKPNWKSEIDKLSEVVGETIDSFSKFINALEERRIFFKNMGAVATDHGVRSPFTYQLSKSEAEAIFQKALRGEVTESDAKLFTANMLMEFARMSIEDGLVMQIHPGSLRDHNNLIYEKFGTDKGCDIPEQTEYTNNLKELLNKYGNNSSLSIILFTLDESTYSRELAPLAGHYPALKLGPPWWFHDSIQGMIRYRQRVTETAGFFNTVGFNDDTRAFLSIPARHDVARRVDSNFLAGLVTKHIITFDEAKMLSKELAYNLVKKGYKL
;
A
#
# COMPACT_ATOMS: atom_id res chain seq x y z
N MET A 1 20.69 3.34 24.63
CA MET A 1 20.92 1.90 24.91
C MET A 1 22.38 1.61 24.62
N ASN A 2 23.10 1.01 25.56
CA ASN A 2 24.51 0.61 25.46
C ASN A 2 24.75 -0.69 26.26
N ALA A 3 25.98 -1.20 26.25
CA ALA A 3 26.31 -2.44 26.96
C ALA A 3 25.99 -2.38 28.46
N ASP A 4 26.25 -1.22 29.10
CA ASP A 4 26.08 -1.03 30.54
C ASP A 4 24.62 -1.08 31.01
N ASN A 5 23.64 -0.85 30.12
CA ASN A 5 22.22 -0.88 30.45
C ASN A 5 21.40 -1.90 29.65
N ALA A 6 22.04 -2.74 28.84
CA ALA A 6 21.36 -3.69 27.97
C ALA A 6 20.49 -4.69 28.76
N GLU A 7 21.04 -5.32 29.81
CA GLU A 7 20.33 -6.29 30.64
C GLU A 7 19.14 -5.65 31.37
N ILE A 8 19.37 -4.49 31.99
CA ILE A 8 18.32 -3.76 32.72
C ILE A 8 17.15 -3.41 31.78
N ILE A 9 17.44 -2.97 30.55
CA ILE A 9 16.41 -2.65 29.56
C ILE A 9 15.66 -3.91 29.13
N TYR A 10 16.36 -5.01 28.85
CA TYR A 10 15.76 -6.27 28.46
C TYR A 10 14.79 -6.79 29.53
N ASP A 11 15.27 -6.92 30.77
CA ASP A 11 14.48 -7.43 31.90
C ASP A 11 13.26 -6.55 32.18
N THR A 12 13.43 -5.23 32.04
CA THR A 12 12.32 -4.29 32.20
C THR A 12 11.25 -4.51 31.12
N ILE A 13 11.63 -4.64 29.85
CA ILE A 13 10.68 -4.86 28.75
C ILE A 13 9.99 -6.22 28.90
N GLU A 14 10.74 -7.27 29.19
CA GLU A 14 10.26 -8.64 29.38
C GLU A 14 9.17 -8.67 30.46
N LYS A 15 9.45 -8.07 31.62
CA LYS A 15 8.49 -7.96 32.72
C LYS A 15 7.22 -7.22 32.30
N ARG A 16 7.37 -6.10 31.58
CA ARG A 16 6.22 -5.30 31.12
C ARG A 16 5.34 -6.06 30.14
N LEU A 17 5.93 -6.82 29.21
CA LEU A 17 5.17 -7.58 28.20
C LEU A 17 4.26 -8.67 28.81
N ARG A 18 4.51 -9.09 30.05
CA ARG A 18 3.65 -10.02 30.79
C ARG A 18 2.48 -9.34 31.51
N GLU A 19 2.49 -8.02 31.64
CA GLU A 19 1.43 -7.27 32.31
C GLU A 19 0.18 -7.19 31.41
N PRO A 20 -1.05 -7.27 31.97
CA PRO A 20 -2.28 -7.17 31.19
C PRO A 20 -2.34 -5.91 30.31
N ASP A 21 -1.81 -4.78 30.77
CA ASP A 21 -1.77 -3.51 30.03
C ASP A 21 -0.95 -3.57 28.73
N PHE A 22 -0.08 -4.57 28.58
CA PHE A 22 0.75 -4.79 27.38
C PHE A 22 0.20 -5.87 26.45
N LEU A 23 -1.01 -6.40 26.74
CA LEU A 23 -1.72 -7.25 25.77
C LEU A 23 -2.08 -6.44 24.51
N PRO A 24 -2.08 -7.04 23.31
CA PRO A 24 -2.24 -6.31 22.05
C PRO A 24 -3.49 -5.42 21.98
N ARG A 25 -4.65 -5.90 22.46
CA ARG A 25 -5.89 -5.11 22.50
C ARG A 25 -5.80 -3.92 23.44
N ASN A 26 -5.18 -4.09 24.61
CA ASN A 26 -5.01 -3.01 25.58
C ASN A 26 -4.02 -1.95 25.06
N LEU A 27 -2.95 -2.38 24.39
CA LEU A 27 -2.02 -1.48 23.72
C LEU A 27 -2.69 -0.73 22.55
N PHE A 28 -3.55 -1.38 21.77
CA PHE A 28 -4.30 -0.73 20.69
C PHE A 28 -5.12 0.45 21.22
N GLU A 29 -5.87 0.25 22.31
CA GLU A 29 -6.64 1.31 22.98
C GLU A 29 -5.72 2.38 23.58
N LYS A 30 -4.64 1.97 24.25
CA LYS A 30 -3.68 2.88 24.88
C LYS A 30 -2.94 3.76 23.86
N PHE A 31 -2.67 3.22 22.68
CA PHE A 31 -2.08 3.96 21.56
C PHE A 31 -3.11 4.84 20.84
N ASN A 32 -4.39 4.76 21.22
CA ASN A 32 -5.50 5.51 20.63
C ASN A 32 -5.56 5.31 19.10
N ILE A 33 -5.45 4.05 18.68
CA ILE A 33 -5.56 3.65 17.27
C ILE A 33 -7.05 3.60 16.93
N GLU A 34 -7.49 4.42 15.96
CA GLU A 34 -8.89 4.39 15.51
C GLU A 34 -9.13 3.27 14.48
N VAL A 35 -8.17 3.06 13.56
CA VAL A 35 -8.22 2.05 12.50
C VAL A 35 -6.81 1.49 12.30
N LEU A 36 -6.70 0.17 12.19
CA LEU A 36 -5.48 -0.52 11.76
C LEU A 36 -5.83 -1.37 10.53
N SER A 37 -5.12 -1.15 9.43
CA SER A 37 -5.26 -1.97 8.22
C SER A 37 -4.11 -2.98 8.16
N THR A 38 -4.43 -4.27 8.02
CA THR A 38 -3.45 -5.31 7.67
C THR A 38 -3.33 -5.40 6.14
N THR A 39 -2.37 -6.18 5.67
CA THR A 39 -2.19 -6.45 4.24
C THR A 39 -2.21 -7.96 4.04
N ASP A 40 -3.18 -8.44 3.27
CA ASP A 40 -3.55 -9.85 3.21
C ASP A 40 -3.63 -10.30 1.73
N SER A 41 -3.20 -11.53 1.45
CA SER A 41 -3.22 -12.10 0.10
C SER A 41 -4.64 -12.38 -0.39
N ALA A 42 -4.84 -12.38 -1.71
CA ALA A 42 -6.15 -12.66 -2.30
C ALA A 42 -6.75 -14.02 -1.86
N SER A 43 -5.90 -15.02 -1.60
CA SER A 43 -6.30 -16.35 -1.13
C SER A 43 -6.48 -16.48 0.39
N ASP A 44 -6.19 -15.44 1.19
CA ASP A 44 -6.29 -15.52 2.64
C ASP A 44 -7.74 -15.66 3.10
N LYS A 45 -8.00 -16.55 4.07
CA LYS A 45 -9.33 -16.83 4.62
C LYS A 45 -9.86 -15.72 5.56
N LEU A 46 -8.98 -14.80 6.01
CA LEU A 46 -9.27 -13.71 6.93
C LEU A 46 -9.92 -14.16 8.26
N GLU A 47 -9.54 -15.34 8.75
CA GLU A 47 -10.12 -15.94 9.97
C GLU A 47 -9.96 -15.05 11.21
N TYR A 48 -8.80 -14.40 11.35
CA TYR A 48 -8.53 -13.54 12.50
C TYR A 48 -9.33 -12.23 12.45
N HIS A 49 -9.59 -11.68 11.27
CA HIS A 49 -10.49 -10.52 11.12
C HIS A 49 -11.90 -10.88 11.53
N GLN A 50 -12.39 -12.06 11.14
CA GLN A 50 -13.70 -12.56 11.56
C GLN A 50 -13.76 -12.76 13.07
N ILE A 51 -12.76 -13.41 13.68
CA ILE A 51 -12.66 -13.58 15.13
C ILE A 51 -12.66 -12.23 15.86
N ILE A 52 -11.91 -11.24 15.36
CA ILE A 52 -11.87 -9.90 15.95
C ILE A 52 -13.26 -9.27 15.89
N LYS A 53 -13.90 -9.28 14.71
CA LYS A 53 -15.24 -8.74 14.46
C LYS A 53 -16.30 -9.36 15.38
N ASP A 54 -16.21 -10.66 15.65
CA ASP A 54 -17.18 -11.40 16.45
C ASP A 54 -16.89 -11.35 17.97
N SER A 55 -15.71 -10.90 18.39
CA SER A 55 -15.28 -10.96 19.79
C SER A 55 -15.92 -9.92 20.74
N GLY A 56 -16.71 -8.98 20.22
CA GLY A 56 -17.31 -7.88 20.98
C GLY A 56 -16.35 -6.73 21.34
N TRP A 57 -15.04 -6.88 21.08
CA TRP A 57 -14.05 -5.79 21.18
C TRP A 57 -14.29 -4.73 20.10
N LYS A 58 -14.03 -3.45 20.42
CA LYS A 58 -14.40 -2.30 19.56
C LYS A 58 -13.30 -1.83 18.61
N GLY A 59 -12.08 -2.35 18.73
CA GLY A 59 -10.99 -2.00 17.83
C GLY A 59 -11.29 -2.38 16.38
N LYS A 60 -11.01 -1.46 15.45
CA LYS A 60 -11.22 -1.64 14.02
C LYS A 60 -9.93 -2.12 13.36
N VAL A 61 -9.80 -3.43 13.22
CA VAL A 61 -8.73 -4.08 12.44
C VAL A 61 -9.33 -4.60 11.13
N ILE A 62 -8.95 -4.00 10.02
CA ILE A 62 -9.50 -4.29 8.69
C ILE A 62 -8.44 -4.83 7.73
N PRO A 63 -8.80 -5.62 6.71
CA PRO A 63 -7.84 -6.13 5.74
C PRO A 63 -7.64 -5.16 4.57
N THR A 64 -6.47 -5.22 3.93
CA THR A 64 -6.17 -4.62 2.63
C THR A 64 -5.94 -5.74 1.63
N PHE A 65 -6.64 -5.71 0.50
CA PHE A 65 -6.53 -6.76 -0.52
C PHE A 65 -5.24 -6.60 -1.33
N ARG A 66 -4.30 -7.54 -1.20
CA ARG A 66 -3.03 -7.53 -1.94
C ARG A 66 -2.87 -8.77 -2.83
N PRO A 67 -3.13 -8.66 -4.15
CA PRO A 67 -3.14 -9.82 -5.05
C PRO A 67 -1.76 -10.15 -5.65
N ASP A 68 -0.66 -9.53 -5.19
CA ASP A 68 0.67 -9.67 -5.79
C ASP A 68 1.09 -11.14 -6.01
N ALA A 69 0.87 -12.01 -5.02
CA ALA A 69 1.23 -13.43 -5.11
C ALA A 69 0.47 -14.17 -6.24
N ALA A 70 -0.75 -13.74 -6.55
CA ALA A 70 -1.58 -14.30 -7.61
C ALA A 70 -1.32 -13.65 -8.98
N VAL A 71 -0.63 -12.51 -9.03
CA VAL A 71 -0.36 -11.75 -10.26
C VAL A 71 1.06 -11.95 -10.78
N ASN A 72 2.03 -12.13 -9.87
CA ASN A 72 3.45 -12.28 -10.22
C ASN A 72 3.73 -13.69 -10.77
N LEU A 73 3.41 -13.89 -12.06
CA LEU A 73 3.49 -15.17 -12.77
C LEU A 73 4.89 -15.80 -12.75
N ASP A 74 5.93 -14.97 -12.60
CA ASP A 74 7.35 -15.34 -12.60
C ASP A 74 7.84 -15.88 -11.25
N LYS A 75 6.99 -15.83 -10.20
CA LYS A 75 7.37 -16.36 -8.89
C LYS A 75 7.25 -17.88 -8.84
N PRO A 76 8.25 -18.61 -8.29
CA PRO A 76 8.25 -20.07 -8.27
C PRO A 76 7.03 -20.71 -7.61
N ASN A 77 6.40 -20.02 -6.65
CA ASN A 77 5.24 -20.48 -5.91
C ASN A 77 3.89 -20.02 -6.49
N TRP A 78 3.87 -19.35 -7.65
CA TRP A 78 2.65 -18.77 -8.23
C TRP A 78 1.53 -19.80 -8.43
N LYS A 79 1.84 -20.99 -8.95
CA LYS A 79 0.82 -22.04 -9.16
C LYS A 79 0.16 -22.49 -7.86
N SER A 80 0.96 -22.64 -6.79
CA SER A 80 0.43 -22.96 -5.46
C SER A 80 -0.50 -21.87 -4.94
N GLU A 81 -0.27 -20.61 -5.30
CA GLU A 81 -1.16 -19.51 -4.94
C GLU A 81 -2.49 -19.58 -5.71
N ILE A 82 -2.47 -19.96 -6.99
CA ILE A 82 -3.69 -20.21 -7.78
C ILE A 82 -4.48 -21.40 -7.23
N ASP A 83 -3.81 -22.45 -6.75
CA ASP A 83 -4.47 -23.59 -6.11
C ASP A 83 -5.18 -23.17 -4.81
N LYS A 84 -4.53 -22.35 -3.96
CA LYS A 84 -5.15 -21.80 -2.75
C LYS A 84 -6.33 -20.89 -3.08
N LEU A 85 -6.16 -20.03 -4.09
CA LEU A 85 -7.24 -19.15 -4.55
C LEU A 85 -8.44 -19.98 -5.03
N SER A 86 -8.19 -21.03 -5.80
CA SER A 86 -9.20 -22.00 -6.26
C SER A 86 -9.91 -22.68 -5.08
N GLU A 87 -9.18 -23.09 -4.04
CA GLU A 87 -9.75 -23.68 -2.83
C GLU A 87 -10.73 -22.72 -2.13
N VAL A 88 -10.33 -21.44 -1.96
CA VAL A 88 -11.16 -20.49 -1.21
C VAL A 88 -12.37 -19.97 -1.98
N VAL A 89 -12.36 -20.00 -3.31
CA VAL A 89 -13.56 -19.69 -4.13
C VAL A 89 -14.38 -20.94 -4.48
N GLY A 90 -13.84 -22.14 -4.24
CA GLY A 90 -14.54 -23.40 -4.53
C GLY A 90 -14.68 -23.72 -6.02
N GLU A 91 -13.89 -23.10 -6.89
CA GLU A 91 -13.88 -23.32 -8.34
C GLU A 91 -12.45 -23.53 -8.84
N THR A 92 -12.27 -24.45 -9.79
CA THR A 92 -10.98 -24.63 -10.47
C THR A 92 -10.68 -23.45 -11.40
N ILE A 93 -9.59 -22.73 -11.13
CA ILE A 93 -9.12 -21.62 -11.94
C ILE A 93 -8.22 -22.15 -13.07
N ASP A 94 -8.83 -22.45 -14.22
CA ASP A 94 -8.18 -23.01 -15.41
C ASP A 94 -8.19 -22.07 -16.63
N SER A 95 -8.68 -20.84 -16.48
CA SER A 95 -8.74 -19.82 -17.52
C SER A 95 -8.63 -18.42 -16.92
N PHE A 96 -8.22 -17.44 -17.74
CA PHE A 96 -8.10 -16.05 -17.30
C PHE A 96 -9.45 -15.47 -16.86
N SER A 97 -10.54 -15.85 -17.54
CA SER A 97 -11.88 -15.39 -17.14
C SER A 97 -12.26 -15.87 -15.74
N LYS A 98 -12.01 -17.14 -15.40
CA LYS A 98 -12.27 -17.66 -14.04
C LYS A 98 -11.35 -17.02 -13.00
N PHE A 99 -10.10 -16.75 -13.37
CA PHE A 99 -9.16 -16.03 -12.51
C PHE A 99 -9.67 -14.64 -12.15
N ILE A 100 -10.16 -13.87 -13.14
CA ILE A 100 -10.77 -12.56 -12.91
C ILE A 100 -12.01 -12.67 -12.02
N ASN A 101 -12.93 -13.60 -12.30
CA ASN A 101 -14.12 -13.81 -11.47
C ASN A 101 -13.76 -14.14 -10.02
N ALA A 102 -12.76 -15.00 -9.80
CA ALA A 102 -12.27 -15.35 -8.48
C ALA A 102 -11.75 -14.12 -7.73
N LEU A 103 -10.95 -13.27 -8.38
CA LEU A 103 -10.46 -12.03 -7.76
C LEU A 103 -11.60 -11.06 -7.41
N GLU A 104 -12.60 -10.91 -8.28
CA GLU A 104 -13.78 -10.07 -8.00
C GLU A 104 -14.57 -10.59 -6.79
N GLU A 105 -14.80 -11.90 -6.70
CA GLU A 105 -15.44 -12.53 -5.54
C GLU A 105 -14.64 -12.30 -4.25
N ARG A 106 -13.33 -12.50 -4.30
CA ARG A 106 -12.46 -12.26 -3.13
C ARG A 106 -12.47 -10.80 -2.70
N ARG A 107 -12.48 -9.83 -3.64
CA ARG A 107 -12.60 -8.40 -3.31
C ARG A 107 -13.91 -8.08 -2.59
N ILE A 108 -15.02 -8.69 -3.01
CA ILE A 108 -16.31 -8.56 -2.31
C ILE A 108 -16.23 -9.14 -0.89
N PHE A 109 -15.62 -10.30 -0.72
CA PHE A 109 -15.40 -10.89 0.61
C PHE A 109 -14.55 -9.98 1.52
N PHE A 110 -13.46 -9.43 1.00
CA PHE A 110 -12.61 -8.48 1.73
C PHE A 110 -13.39 -7.24 2.17
N LYS A 111 -14.24 -6.68 1.30
CA LYS A 111 -15.14 -5.58 1.67
C LYS A 111 -16.10 -5.96 2.80
N ASN A 112 -16.66 -7.17 2.79
CA ASN A 112 -17.51 -7.65 3.87
C ASN A 112 -16.76 -7.79 5.21
N MET A 113 -15.43 -7.95 5.16
CA MET A 113 -14.52 -7.90 6.31
C MET A 113 -14.05 -6.48 6.67
N GLY A 114 -14.51 -5.46 5.94
CA GLY A 114 -14.23 -4.05 6.22
C GLY A 114 -13.10 -3.45 5.37
N ALA A 115 -12.58 -4.17 4.37
CA ALA A 115 -11.59 -3.62 3.46
C ALA A 115 -12.13 -2.39 2.73
N VAL A 116 -11.28 -1.37 2.62
CA VAL A 116 -11.55 -0.13 1.90
C VAL A 116 -10.54 0.14 0.79
N ALA A 117 -9.45 -0.63 0.75
CA ALA A 117 -8.36 -0.45 -0.20
C ALA A 117 -7.78 -1.77 -0.70
N THR A 118 -7.10 -1.68 -1.83
CA THR A 118 -6.21 -2.69 -2.38
C THR A 118 -4.79 -2.17 -2.43
N ASP A 119 -3.82 -3.07 -2.44
CA ASP A 119 -2.40 -2.75 -2.50
C ASP A 119 -1.71 -3.56 -3.61
N HIS A 120 -0.88 -2.91 -4.40
CA HIS A 120 -0.20 -3.48 -5.56
C HIS A 120 1.30 -3.17 -5.50
N GLY A 121 2.09 -4.14 -5.06
CA GLY A 121 3.54 -4.07 -5.05
C GLY A 121 4.12 -4.54 -6.37
N VAL A 122 4.36 -3.61 -7.29
CA VAL A 122 4.86 -3.90 -8.64
C VAL A 122 6.32 -3.47 -8.79
N ARG A 123 7.05 -4.04 -9.75
CA ARG A 123 8.40 -3.51 -10.06
C ARG A 123 8.31 -2.16 -10.78
N SER A 124 7.36 -2.02 -11.70
CA SER A 124 7.10 -0.81 -12.48
C SER A 124 5.60 -0.53 -12.52
N PRO A 125 5.15 0.75 -12.52
CA PRO A 125 3.74 1.10 -12.65
C PRO A 125 3.26 1.06 -14.11
N PHE A 126 3.95 0.31 -14.99
CA PHE A 126 3.57 0.17 -16.39
C PHE A 126 2.19 -0.46 -16.53
N THR A 127 1.32 0.20 -17.29
CA THR A 127 -0.07 -0.21 -17.55
C THR A 127 -0.25 -0.44 -19.04
N TYR A 128 -0.97 -1.51 -19.39
CA TYR A 128 -1.24 -1.87 -20.76
C TYR A 128 -2.44 -2.82 -20.80
N GLN A 129 -3.45 -2.54 -21.62
CA GLN A 129 -4.61 -3.38 -21.75
C GLN A 129 -4.39 -4.43 -22.84
N LEU A 130 -4.30 -5.69 -22.43
CA LEU A 130 -4.28 -6.82 -23.35
C LEU A 130 -5.69 -7.08 -23.90
N SER A 131 -5.76 -7.65 -25.10
CA SER A 131 -6.98 -8.31 -25.54
C SER A 131 -7.26 -9.54 -24.67
N LYS A 132 -8.54 -9.95 -24.61
CA LYS A 132 -8.94 -11.16 -23.86
C LYS A 132 -8.17 -12.40 -24.31
N SER A 133 -7.91 -12.54 -25.61
CA SER A 133 -7.14 -13.66 -26.18
C SER A 133 -5.66 -13.63 -25.78
N GLU A 134 -5.04 -12.45 -25.69
CA GLU A 134 -3.64 -12.33 -25.27
C GLU A 134 -3.50 -12.64 -23.78
N ALA A 135 -4.39 -12.09 -22.94
CA ALA A 135 -4.42 -12.37 -21.51
C ALA A 135 -4.64 -13.87 -21.22
N GLU A 136 -5.58 -14.50 -21.93
CA GLU A 136 -5.81 -15.94 -21.87
C GLU A 136 -4.56 -16.73 -22.29
N ALA A 137 -3.93 -16.37 -23.40
CA ALA A 137 -2.73 -17.06 -23.88
C ALA A 137 -1.58 -17.00 -22.86
N ILE A 138 -1.34 -15.84 -22.25
CA ILE A 138 -0.33 -15.68 -21.19
C ILE A 138 -0.71 -16.51 -19.95
N PHE A 139 -1.97 -16.47 -19.52
CA PHE A 139 -2.44 -17.24 -18.37
C PHE A 139 -2.25 -18.75 -18.58
N GLN A 140 -2.58 -19.26 -19.77
CA GLN A 140 -2.37 -20.67 -20.11
C GLN A 140 -0.89 -21.07 -20.13
N LYS A 141 0.01 -20.19 -20.61
CA LYS A 141 1.46 -20.43 -20.49
C LYS A 141 1.88 -20.50 -19.03
N ALA A 142 1.38 -19.63 -18.16
CA ALA A 142 1.71 -19.63 -16.74
C ALA A 142 1.27 -20.94 -16.06
N LEU A 143 0.08 -21.46 -16.38
CA LEU A 143 -0.39 -22.77 -15.86
C LEU A 143 0.53 -23.94 -16.27
N ARG A 144 1.19 -23.84 -17.44
CA ARG A 144 2.18 -24.80 -17.93
C ARG A 144 3.61 -24.54 -17.44
N GLY A 145 3.87 -23.43 -16.75
CA GLY A 145 5.22 -23.03 -16.33
C GLY A 145 6.10 -22.50 -17.47
N GLU A 146 5.49 -22.00 -18.53
CA GLU A 146 6.16 -21.53 -19.77
C GLU A 146 6.21 -20.00 -19.88
N VAL A 147 5.99 -19.28 -18.78
CA VAL A 147 5.93 -17.81 -18.77
C VAL A 147 7.31 -17.20 -18.96
N THR A 148 7.41 -16.19 -19.82
CA THR A 148 8.63 -15.37 -19.96
C THR A 148 8.55 -14.11 -19.09
N GLU A 149 9.68 -13.43 -18.87
CA GLU A 149 9.69 -12.11 -18.20
C GLU A 149 8.79 -11.10 -18.91
N SER A 150 8.77 -11.13 -20.25
CA SER A 150 7.89 -10.27 -21.04
C SER A 150 6.41 -10.59 -20.83
N ASP A 151 6.05 -11.88 -20.77
CA ASP A 151 4.69 -12.31 -20.48
C ASP A 151 4.26 -11.84 -19.07
N ALA A 152 5.11 -12.01 -18.05
CA ALA A 152 4.84 -11.58 -16.68
C ALA A 152 4.68 -10.06 -16.55
N LYS A 153 5.54 -9.29 -17.23
CA LYS A 153 5.44 -7.83 -17.30
C LYS A 153 4.12 -7.36 -17.92
N LEU A 154 3.75 -7.92 -19.08
CA LEU A 154 2.50 -7.56 -19.78
C LEU A 154 1.26 -7.99 -18.97
N PHE A 155 1.31 -9.15 -18.33
CA PHE A 155 0.23 -9.62 -17.47
C PHE A 155 0.03 -8.69 -16.27
N THR A 156 1.11 -8.31 -15.57
CA THR A 156 1.05 -7.36 -14.45
C THR A 156 0.46 -6.02 -14.90
N ALA A 157 0.88 -5.52 -16.06
CA ALA A 157 0.37 -4.28 -16.63
C ALA A 157 -1.12 -4.34 -16.96
N ASN A 158 -1.59 -5.48 -17.49
CA ASN A 158 -3.00 -5.74 -17.72
C ASN A 158 -3.79 -5.87 -16.42
N MET A 159 -3.22 -6.51 -15.40
CA MET A 159 -3.87 -6.64 -14.10
C MET A 159 -4.07 -5.29 -13.42
N LEU A 160 -3.14 -4.33 -13.55
CA LEU A 160 -3.37 -2.95 -13.08
C LEU A 160 -4.58 -2.30 -13.78
N MET A 161 -4.79 -2.57 -15.07
CA MET A 161 -5.97 -2.10 -15.82
C MET A 161 -7.27 -2.76 -15.31
N GLU A 162 -7.23 -4.06 -15.02
CA GLU A 162 -8.36 -4.80 -14.45
C GLU A 162 -8.68 -4.34 -13.02
N PHE A 163 -7.68 -4.13 -12.17
CA PHE A 163 -7.91 -3.63 -10.80
C PHE A 163 -8.47 -2.21 -10.77
N ALA A 164 -8.09 -1.35 -11.71
CA ALA A 164 -8.71 -0.04 -11.85
C ALA A 164 -10.19 -0.16 -12.25
N ARG A 165 -10.53 -1.08 -13.18
CA ARG A 165 -11.93 -1.38 -13.54
C ARG A 165 -12.71 -1.89 -12.33
N MET A 166 -12.20 -2.91 -11.65
CA MET A 166 -12.85 -3.48 -10.45
C MET A 166 -13.04 -2.41 -9.37
N SER A 167 -12.06 -1.52 -9.18
CA SER A 167 -12.13 -0.43 -8.19
C SER A 167 -13.18 0.63 -8.53
N ILE A 168 -13.50 0.83 -9.81
CA ILE A 168 -14.64 1.67 -10.22
C ILE A 168 -15.97 1.00 -9.84
N GLU A 169 -16.05 -0.32 -9.96
CA GLU A 169 -17.27 -1.11 -9.72
C GLU A 169 -17.53 -1.32 -8.22
N ASP A 170 -16.49 -1.67 -7.47
CA ASP A 170 -16.59 -1.98 -6.03
C ASP A 170 -16.22 -0.80 -5.13
N GLY A 171 -15.60 0.26 -5.64
CA GLY A 171 -15.24 1.44 -4.88
C GLY A 171 -14.05 1.27 -3.93
N LEU A 172 -13.27 0.18 -4.00
CA LEU A 172 -12.01 0.06 -3.26
C LEU A 172 -10.99 1.10 -3.76
N VAL A 173 -10.19 1.63 -2.85
CA VAL A 173 -9.09 2.56 -3.17
C VAL A 173 -7.89 1.76 -3.63
N MET A 174 -7.32 2.08 -4.79
CA MET A 174 -6.21 1.33 -5.38
C MET A 174 -4.87 1.96 -5.03
N GLN A 175 -4.04 1.29 -4.23
CA GLN A 175 -2.68 1.75 -3.92
C GLN A 175 -1.67 1.10 -4.87
N ILE A 176 -0.74 1.89 -5.41
CA ILE A 176 0.33 1.37 -6.29
C ILE A 176 1.68 1.70 -5.65
N HIS A 177 2.44 0.66 -5.30
CA HIS A 177 3.77 0.71 -4.68
C HIS A 177 4.83 0.15 -5.65
N PRO A 178 5.31 0.94 -6.61
CA PRO A 178 6.30 0.51 -7.59
C PRO A 178 7.75 0.73 -7.15
N GLY A 179 8.71 0.17 -7.90
CA GLY A 179 10.10 0.64 -7.89
C GLY A 179 11.03 -0.07 -6.91
N SER A 180 10.66 -1.26 -6.42
CA SER A 180 11.53 -2.08 -5.59
C SER A 180 12.09 -3.26 -6.38
N LEU A 181 13.41 -3.32 -6.55
CA LEU A 181 14.12 -4.53 -6.97
C LEU A 181 14.32 -5.42 -5.76
N ARG A 182 13.39 -6.37 -5.61
CA ARG A 182 13.35 -7.28 -4.47
C ARG A 182 14.40 -8.37 -4.58
N ASP A 183 14.79 -8.90 -3.43
CA ASP A 183 15.66 -10.07 -3.32
C ASP A 183 17.03 -9.89 -4.01
N HIS A 184 17.56 -8.66 -4.03
CA HIS A 184 18.78 -8.28 -4.77
C HIS A 184 20.04 -9.07 -4.35
N ASN A 185 20.06 -9.61 -3.13
CA ASN A 185 21.16 -10.42 -2.63
C ASN A 185 20.79 -11.92 -2.69
N ASN A 186 21.18 -12.58 -3.78
CA ASN A 186 20.89 -14.00 -4.02
C ASN A 186 21.32 -14.92 -2.87
N LEU A 187 22.51 -14.69 -2.28
CA LEU A 187 23.00 -15.51 -1.17
C LEU A 187 22.07 -15.44 0.04
N ILE A 188 21.52 -14.27 0.33
CA ILE A 188 20.56 -14.08 1.43
C ILE A 188 19.22 -14.67 1.07
N TYR A 189 18.74 -14.47 -0.16
CA TYR A 189 17.47 -15.00 -0.64
C TYR A 189 17.44 -16.54 -0.60
N GLU A 190 18.47 -17.20 -1.14
CA GLU A 190 18.56 -18.67 -1.15
C GLU A 190 18.56 -19.26 0.27
N LYS A 191 19.13 -18.54 1.25
CA LYS A 191 19.26 -19.02 2.63
C LYS A 191 18.05 -18.68 3.51
N PHE A 192 17.45 -17.51 3.33
CA PHE A 192 16.50 -16.94 4.27
C PHE A 192 15.16 -16.52 3.65
N GLY A 193 15.03 -16.58 2.32
CA GLY A 193 13.85 -16.13 1.59
C GLY A 193 13.72 -14.61 1.49
N THR A 194 12.48 -14.16 1.30
CA THR A 194 12.12 -12.75 1.04
C THR A 194 12.10 -11.90 2.31
N ASP A 195 11.99 -10.58 2.14
CA ASP A 195 11.84 -9.59 3.23
C ASP A 195 13.01 -9.59 4.24
N LYS A 196 14.25 -9.77 3.77
CA LYS A 196 15.47 -9.80 4.61
C LYS A 196 16.35 -8.56 4.51
N GLY A 197 15.76 -7.44 4.06
CA GLY A 197 16.46 -6.15 3.96
C GLY A 197 17.39 -6.04 2.74
N CYS A 198 17.16 -6.86 1.71
CA CYS A 198 17.90 -6.86 0.44
C CYS A 198 17.07 -6.34 -0.74
N ASP A 199 16.07 -5.51 -0.47
CA ASP A 199 15.20 -4.92 -1.48
C ASP A 199 15.66 -3.48 -1.76
N ILE A 200 16.05 -3.18 -3.00
CA ILE A 200 16.72 -1.93 -3.36
C ILE A 200 15.82 -1.09 -4.29
N PRO A 201 15.66 0.22 -4.03
CA PRO A 201 14.96 1.12 -4.95
C PRO A 201 15.57 1.14 -6.36
N GLU A 202 14.71 1.12 -7.38
CA GLU A 202 15.05 1.37 -8.79
C GLU A 202 14.47 2.70 -9.26
N GLN A 203 15.08 3.26 -10.31
CA GLN A 203 14.51 4.40 -11.02
C GLN A 203 13.11 4.04 -11.53
N THR A 204 12.14 4.90 -11.24
CA THR A 204 10.73 4.65 -11.57
C THR A 204 10.19 5.76 -12.47
N GLU A 205 9.33 5.40 -13.42
CA GLU A 205 8.69 6.33 -14.36
C GLU A 205 7.17 6.14 -14.29
N TYR A 206 6.44 7.24 -14.23
CA TYR A 206 4.98 7.28 -14.09
C TYR A 206 4.29 7.90 -15.31
N THR A 207 4.89 8.90 -15.93
CA THR A 207 4.24 9.72 -16.98
C THR A 207 3.78 8.88 -18.17
N ASN A 208 4.65 8.02 -18.69
CA ASN A 208 4.34 7.15 -19.81
C ASN A 208 3.72 5.84 -19.34
N ASN A 209 4.23 5.29 -18.24
CA ASN A 209 3.78 4.01 -17.71
C ASN A 209 2.31 4.00 -17.28
N LEU A 210 1.78 5.10 -16.74
CA LEU A 210 0.36 5.22 -16.36
C LEU A 210 -0.54 5.77 -17.45
N LYS A 211 0.01 6.19 -18.60
CA LYS A 211 -0.71 6.95 -19.62
C LYS A 211 -1.96 6.24 -20.12
N GLU A 212 -1.87 4.93 -20.36
CA GLU A 212 -3.00 4.15 -20.87
C GLU A 212 -4.13 4.04 -19.84
N LEU A 213 -3.80 3.69 -18.60
CA LEU A 213 -4.74 3.64 -17.49
C LEU A 213 -5.43 4.99 -17.28
N LEU A 214 -4.66 6.09 -17.25
CA LEU A 214 -5.17 7.43 -16.99
C LEU A 214 -6.00 7.98 -18.15
N ASN A 215 -5.66 7.66 -19.39
CA ASN A 215 -6.50 8.01 -20.54
C ASN A 215 -7.82 7.25 -20.52
N LYS A 216 -7.82 6.00 -20.07
CA LYS A 216 -9.04 5.18 -20.02
C LYS A 216 -9.93 5.50 -18.83
N TYR A 217 -9.35 5.70 -17.64
CA TYR A 217 -10.08 5.77 -16.38
C TYR A 217 -9.78 7.01 -15.52
N GLY A 218 -8.75 7.79 -15.83
CA GLY A 218 -8.25 8.85 -14.94
C GLY A 218 -9.23 10.00 -14.67
N ASN A 219 -10.25 10.18 -15.51
CA ASN A 219 -11.34 11.16 -15.34
C ASN A 219 -12.59 10.59 -14.66
N ASN A 220 -12.59 9.30 -14.28
CA ASN A 220 -13.72 8.67 -13.60
C ASN A 220 -13.71 9.03 -12.11
N SER A 221 -14.76 9.69 -11.62
CA SER A 221 -14.87 10.12 -10.22
C SER A 221 -15.06 8.99 -9.19
N SER A 222 -15.42 7.78 -9.64
CA SER A 222 -15.52 6.60 -8.78
C SER A 222 -14.16 5.95 -8.53
N LEU A 223 -13.17 6.18 -9.40
CA LEU A 223 -11.82 5.66 -9.25
C LEU A 223 -11.00 6.53 -8.29
N SER A 224 -10.31 5.89 -7.36
CA SER A 224 -9.33 6.55 -6.50
C SER A 224 -8.05 5.71 -6.46
N ILE A 225 -6.97 6.31 -6.93
CA ILE A 225 -5.63 5.70 -6.96
C ILE A 225 -4.70 6.52 -6.06
N ILE A 226 -3.97 5.84 -5.20
CA ILE A 226 -2.92 6.44 -4.36
C ILE A 226 -1.57 5.94 -4.88
N LEU A 227 -0.76 6.87 -5.39
CA LEU A 227 0.58 6.57 -5.91
C LEU A 227 1.63 6.76 -4.82
N PHE A 228 2.49 5.76 -4.67
CA PHE A 228 3.70 5.80 -3.85
C PHE A 228 4.94 5.71 -4.74
N THR A 229 6.12 6.00 -4.18
CA THR A 229 7.39 5.91 -4.92
C THR A 229 8.57 5.62 -3.99
N LEU A 230 9.58 4.94 -4.53
CA LEU A 230 10.93 4.84 -3.95
C LEU A 230 11.95 5.76 -4.64
N ASP A 231 11.53 6.52 -5.66
CA ASP A 231 12.36 7.44 -6.42
C ASP A 231 11.94 8.90 -6.18
N GLU A 232 12.60 9.59 -5.25
CA GLU A 232 12.29 10.98 -4.89
C GLU A 232 12.52 12.00 -6.03
N SER A 233 13.17 11.60 -7.13
CA SER A 233 13.31 12.46 -8.32
C SER A 233 11.98 12.64 -9.07
N THR A 234 11.02 11.75 -8.82
CA THR A 234 9.70 11.76 -9.47
C THR A 234 8.71 12.70 -8.80
N TYR A 235 8.95 13.14 -7.56
CA TYR A 235 8.02 13.97 -6.79
C TYR A 235 7.55 15.21 -7.55
N SER A 236 8.47 16.10 -7.93
CA SER A 236 8.14 17.34 -8.64
C SER A 236 8.05 17.14 -10.16
N ARG A 237 8.74 16.13 -10.69
CA ARG A 237 8.85 15.89 -12.14
C ARG A 237 7.61 15.21 -12.72
N GLU A 238 7.00 14.28 -11.99
CA GLU A 238 5.92 13.43 -12.52
C GLU A 238 4.73 13.33 -11.57
N LEU A 239 4.97 12.94 -10.32
CA LEU A 239 3.90 12.61 -9.36
C LEU A 239 3.02 13.81 -9.04
N ALA A 240 3.61 14.93 -8.65
CA ALA A 240 2.85 16.13 -8.30
C ALA A 240 2.09 16.73 -9.51
N PRO A 241 2.69 16.85 -10.71
CA PRO A 241 1.94 17.23 -11.91
C PRO A 241 0.77 16.28 -12.25
N LEU A 242 0.97 14.96 -12.18
CA LEU A 242 -0.07 13.98 -12.47
C LEU A 242 -1.22 14.06 -11.47
N ALA A 243 -0.93 14.07 -10.16
CA ALA A 243 -1.94 14.15 -9.10
C ALA A 243 -2.59 15.54 -8.98
N GLY A 244 -1.90 16.60 -9.44
CA GLY A 244 -2.47 17.94 -9.58
C GLY A 244 -3.45 18.08 -10.74
N HIS A 245 -3.46 17.12 -11.68
CA HIS A 245 -4.29 17.16 -12.88
C HIS A 245 -5.43 16.12 -12.88
N TYR A 246 -5.11 14.84 -12.70
CA TYR A 246 -6.09 13.76 -12.85
C TYR A 246 -6.97 13.60 -11.61
N PRO A 247 -8.32 13.66 -11.74
CA PRO A 247 -9.23 13.53 -10.60
C PRO A 247 -9.07 12.23 -9.81
N ALA A 248 -8.74 11.13 -10.49
CA ALA A 248 -8.57 9.84 -9.86
C ALA A 248 -7.28 9.70 -9.03
N LEU A 249 -6.29 10.58 -9.19
CA LEU A 249 -4.97 10.42 -8.59
C LEU A 249 -4.78 11.18 -7.29
N LYS A 250 -4.14 10.51 -6.32
CA LYS A 250 -3.64 11.07 -5.07
C LYS A 250 -2.22 10.56 -4.80
N LEU A 251 -1.50 11.25 -3.92
CA LEU A 251 -0.15 10.90 -3.52
C LEU A 251 -0.13 10.34 -2.10
N GLY A 252 0.46 9.15 -1.97
CA GLY A 252 0.86 8.55 -0.71
C GLY A 252 1.97 9.34 -0.02
N PRO A 253 2.18 9.16 1.29
CA PRO A 253 3.35 9.69 1.99
C PRO A 253 4.68 9.13 1.43
N PRO A 254 5.83 9.73 1.79
CA PRO A 254 7.13 9.12 1.53
C PRO A 254 7.19 7.69 2.08
N TRP A 255 7.66 6.76 1.26
CA TRP A 255 7.59 5.34 1.55
C TRP A 255 8.95 4.73 1.90
N TRP A 256 8.93 3.75 2.80
CA TRP A 256 10.06 2.89 3.14
C TRP A 256 11.31 3.67 3.59
N PHE A 257 12.36 3.72 2.79
CA PHE A 257 13.60 4.46 3.11
C PHE A 257 13.37 5.96 3.26
N HIS A 258 12.27 6.47 2.67
CA HIS A 258 11.91 7.87 2.71
C HIS A 258 10.95 8.21 3.86
N ASP A 259 10.39 7.21 4.55
CA ASP A 259 9.65 7.38 5.81
C ASP A 259 10.64 7.74 6.95
N SER A 260 11.12 8.97 6.87
CA SER A 260 12.13 9.55 7.74
C SER A 260 11.93 11.07 7.80
N ILE A 261 12.47 11.70 8.85
CA ILE A 261 12.39 13.16 9.02
C ILE A 261 12.80 13.90 7.74
N GLN A 262 13.93 13.50 7.12
CA GLN A 262 14.44 14.18 5.94
C GLN A 262 13.66 13.84 4.67
N GLY A 263 13.20 12.59 4.51
CA GLY A 263 12.37 12.22 3.36
C GLY A 263 11.01 12.90 3.39
N MET A 264 10.36 12.97 4.55
CA MET A 264 9.11 13.72 4.74
C MET A 264 9.26 15.21 4.43
N ILE A 265 10.36 15.84 4.88
CA ILE A 265 10.65 17.25 4.54
C ILE A 265 10.79 17.43 3.03
N ARG A 266 11.59 16.58 2.36
CA ARG A 266 11.79 16.66 0.90
C ARG A 266 10.49 16.43 0.13
N TYR A 267 9.67 15.50 0.57
CA TYR A 267 8.34 15.25 -0.01
C TYR A 267 7.47 16.51 0.05
N ARG A 268 7.32 17.11 1.25
CA ARG A 268 6.52 18.33 1.40
C ARG A 268 7.06 19.48 0.56
N GLN A 269 8.38 19.65 0.48
CA GLN A 269 9.00 20.68 -0.35
C GLN A 269 8.80 20.47 -1.84
N ARG A 270 8.81 19.22 -2.33
CA ARG A 270 8.79 18.92 -3.78
C ARG A 270 7.40 18.65 -4.34
N VAL A 271 6.44 18.29 -3.51
CA VAL A 271 5.09 17.92 -3.95
C VAL A 271 4.09 19.08 -3.82
N THR A 272 4.19 19.86 -2.74
CA THR A 272 3.12 20.79 -2.33
C THR A 272 2.84 21.88 -3.37
N GLU A 273 3.85 22.41 -4.06
CA GLU A 273 3.67 23.53 -4.99
C GLU A 273 2.79 23.20 -6.21
N THR A 274 2.77 21.94 -6.65
CA THR A 274 1.97 21.51 -7.81
C THR A 274 0.74 20.70 -7.40
N ALA A 275 0.89 19.75 -6.47
CA ALA A 275 -0.24 18.92 -6.05
C ALA A 275 -1.11 19.61 -5.00
N GLY A 276 -0.56 20.55 -4.22
CA GLY A 276 -1.19 21.04 -3.00
C GLY A 276 -1.31 19.96 -1.91
N PHE A 277 -1.87 20.33 -0.76
CA PHE A 277 -2.06 19.39 0.35
C PHE A 277 -3.20 18.39 0.11
N PHE A 278 -4.28 18.82 -0.55
CA PHE A 278 -5.52 18.04 -0.72
C PHE A 278 -5.46 16.98 -1.84
N ASN A 279 -4.35 16.91 -2.58
CA ASN A 279 -4.02 15.78 -3.45
C ASN A 279 -3.06 14.78 -2.79
N THR A 280 -2.73 14.97 -1.51
CA THR A 280 -2.04 13.96 -0.68
C THR A 280 -3.04 13.26 0.25
N VAL A 281 -2.66 12.12 0.82
CA VAL A 281 -3.57 11.30 1.65
C VAL A 281 -3.21 11.25 3.14
N GLY A 282 -2.29 12.11 3.60
CA GLY A 282 -1.80 12.08 4.99
C GLY A 282 -0.64 11.08 5.17
N PHE A 283 -0.68 10.26 6.21
CA PHE A 283 0.41 9.37 6.60
C PHE A 283 -0.09 7.96 6.97
N ASN A 284 0.70 6.93 6.62
CA ASN A 284 0.58 5.54 7.06
C ASN A 284 1.96 5.03 7.51
N ASP A 285 2.00 4.14 8.50
CA ASP A 285 3.23 3.68 9.14
C ASP A 285 3.97 2.54 8.42
N ASP A 286 3.26 1.76 7.59
CA ASP A 286 3.78 0.62 6.80
C ASP A 286 4.73 -0.29 7.59
N THR A 287 4.31 -0.72 8.79
CA THR A 287 5.19 -1.47 9.69
C THR A 287 4.59 -2.78 10.22
N ARG A 288 5.45 -3.79 10.35
CA ARG A 288 5.14 -5.01 11.13
C ARG A 288 5.37 -4.79 12.64
N ALA A 289 6.08 -3.74 13.03
CA ALA A 289 6.44 -3.48 14.42
C ALA A 289 5.35 -2.66 15.14
N PHE A 290 4.37 -3.35 15.74
CA PHE A 290 3.21 -2.74 16.39
C PHE A 290 3.54 -1.63 17.40
N LEU A 291 4.58 -1.81 18.23
CA LEU A 291 4.99 -0.79 19.22
C LEU A 291 5.59 0.48 18.58
N SER A 292 5.95 0.44 17.29
CA SER A 292 6.48 1.60 16.57
C SER A 292 5.40 2.50 15.95
N ILE A 293 4.15 2.02 15.84
CA ILE A 293 3.02 2.78 15.26
C ILE A 293 2.89 4.17 15.89
N PRO A 294 2.74 4.33 17.23
CA PRO A 294 2.60 5.66 17.82
C PRO A 294 3.82 6.56 17.60
N ALA A 295 5.03 5.98 17.59
CA ALA A 295 6.27 6.73 17.36
C ALA A 295 6.34 7.26 15.92
N ARG A 296 5.99 6.45 14.92
CA ARG A 296 5.96 6.86 13.50
C ARG A 296 4.95 7.96 13.25
N HIS A 297 3.73 7.80 13.77
CA HIS A 297 2.70 8.84 13.67
C HIS A 297 3.10 10.14 14.38
N ASP A 298 3.81 10.08 15.52
CA ASP A 298 4.32 11.27 16.20
C ASP A 298 5.39 11.99 15.36
N VAL A 299 6.32 11.25 14.74
CA VAL A 299 7.31 11.82 13.80
C VAL A 299 6.61 12.54 12.65
N ALA A 300 5.65 11.88 11.98
CA ALA A 300 4.90 12.47 10.88
C ALA A 300 4.20 13.78 11.29
N ARG A 301 3.49 13.78 12.43
CA ARG A 301 2.80 14.96 12.98
C ARG A 301 3.76 16.11 13.27
N ARG A 302 4.95 15.82 13.84
CA ARG A 302 5.96 16.85 14.13
C ARG A 302 6.58 17.43 12.87
N VAL A 303 6.89 16.60 11.88
CA VAL A 303 7.46 17.06 10.61
C VAL A 303 6.47 17.94 9.86
N ASP A 304 5.20 17.52 9.76
CA ASP A 304 4.15 18.33 9.13
C ASP A 304 3.94 19.66 9.87
N SER A 305 3.90 19.63 11.21
CA SER A 305 3.79 20.85 12.02
C SER A 305 4.96 21.82 11.78
N ASN A 306 6.19 21.30 11.70
CA ASN A 306 7.38 22.11 11.44
C ASN A 306 7.36 22.69 10.02
N PHE A 307 6.94 21.92 9.02
CA PHE A 307 6.80 22.40 7.65
C PHE A 307 5.77 23.53 7.57
N LEU A 308 4.58 23.36 8.15
CA LEU A 308 3.53 24.38 8.20
C LEU A 308 3.98 25.64 8.96
N ALA A 309 4.68 25.48 10.09
CA ALA A 309 5.25 26.61 10.83
C ALA A 309 6.27 27.38 9.97
N GLY A 310 7.07 26.69 9.17
CA GLY A 310 7.98 27.30 8.20
C GLY A 310 7.25 28.12 7.13
N LEU A 311 6.07 27.69 6.67
CA LEU A 311 5.25 28.46 5.74
C LEU A 311 4.65 29.71 6.40
N VAL A 312 4.17 29.58 7.65
CA VAL A 312 3.62 30.71 8.42
C VAL A 312 4.68 31.78 8.68
N THR A 313 5.87 31.39 9.14
CA THR A 313 6.95 32.34 9.45
C THR A 313 7.50 33.06 8.22
N LYS A 314 7.33 32.48 7.03
CA LYS A 314 7.64 33.11 5.74
C LYS A 314 6.46 33.89 5.14
N HIS A 315 5.33 33.97 5.84
CA HIS A 315 4.10 34.63 5.38
C HIS A 315 3.53 34.04 4.07
N ILE A 316 3.74 32.74 3.83
CA ILE A 316 3.18 32.03 2.67
C ILE A 316 1.72 31.62 2.93
N ILE A 317 1.42 31.23 4.16
CA ILE A 317 0.06 30.93 4.64
C ILE A 317 -0.17 31.61 5.99
N THR A 318 -1.44 31.78 6.36
CA THR A 318 -1.86 32.25 7.69
C THR A 318 -1.73 31.18 8.76
N PHE A 319 -1.70 31.59 10.03
CA PHE A 319 -1.71 30.65 11.14
C PHE A 319 -3.00 29.82 11.21
N ASP A 320 -4.15 30.40 10.85
CA ASP A 320 -5.44 29.70 10.84
C ASP A 320 -5.49 28.61 9.75
N GLU A 321 -4.94 28.89 8.56
CA GLU A 321 -4.77 27.88 7.51
C GLU A 321 -3.85 26.75 7.97
N ALA A 322 -2.71 27.07 8.60
CA ALA A 322 -1.80 26.06 9.14
C ALA A 322 -2.48 25.18 10.20
N LYS A 323 -3.27 25.77 11.10
CA LYS A 323 -4.03 25.03 12.11
C LYS A 323 -5.04 24.08 11.47
N MET A 324 -5.79 24.55 10.46
CA MET A 324 -6.70 23.72 9.69
C MET A 324 -5.96 22.57 8.99
N LEU A 325 -4.89 22.88 8.25
CA LEU A 325 -4.08 21.90 7.52
C LEU A 325 -3.46 20.85 8.44
N SER A 326 -3.04 21.21 9.66
CA SER A 326 -2.48 20.25 10.62
C SER A 326 -3.49 19.14 10.96
N LYS A 327 -4.78 19.49 11.11
CA LYS A 327 -5.85 18.52 11.35
C LYS A 327 -6.19 17.73 10.10
N GLU A 328 -6.20 18.38 8.95
CA GLU A 328 -6.41 17.71 7.67
C GLU A 328 -5.37 16.61 7.43
N LEU A 329 -4.08 16.94 7.53
CA LEU A 329 -2.98 16.02 7.26
C LEU A 329 -2.91 14.87 8.27
N ALA A 330 -3.19 15.14 9.55
CA ALA A 330 -3.07 14.14 10.61
C ALA A 330 -4.28 13.20 10.73
N TYR A 331 -5.44 13.57 10.19
CA TYR A 331 -6.69 12.84 10.45
C TYR A 331 -7.66 12.84 9.26
N ASN A 332 -8.16 14.01 8.82
CA ASN A 332 -9.28 14.05 7.87
C ASN A 332 -8.90 13.55 6.46
N LEU A 333 -7.70 13.86 5.96
CA LEU A 333 -7.26 13.45 4.63
C LEU A 333 -7.07 11.94 4.52
N VAL A 334 -6.54 11.29 5.57
CA VAL A 334 -6.43 9.82 5.60
C VAL A 334 -7.82 9.21 5.55
N LYS A 335 -8.75 9.69 6.40
CA LYS A 335 -10.12 9.16 6.40
C LYS A 335 -10.83 9.35 5.08
N LYS A 336 -10.68 10.52 4.46
CA LYS A 336 -11.26 10.81 3.14
C LYS A 336 -10.61 9.97 2.04
N GLY A 337 -9.29 9.88 2.02
CA GLY A 337 -8.51 9.16 1.02
C GLY A 337 -8.79 7.66 1.02
N TYR A 338 -9.02 7.09 2.19
CA TYR A 338 -9.32 5.66 2.38
C TYR A 338 -10.81 5.34 2.63
N LYS A 339 -11.72 6.33 2.53
CA LYS A 339 -13.17 6.13 2.73
C LYS A 339 -13.53 5.50 4.10
N LEU A 340 -12.88 5.97 5.19
CA LEU A 340 -12.95 5.39 6.55
C LEU A 340 -13.92 6.04 7.52
#